data_AF-A0A929RNL4-F1
#
_entry.id   AF-A0A929RNL4-F1
#
_cell.length_a   1.000
_cell.length_b   1.000
_cell.length_c   1.000
_cell.angle_alpha   90.00
_cell.angle_beta   90.00
_cell.angle_gamma   90.00
#
_symmetry.space_group_name_H-M   'P 1'
#
loop_
_entity.id
_entity.type
_entity.pdbx_description
1 polymer ?
#
loop_
_entity_poly.entity_id
_entity_poly.type
_entity_poly.pdbx_seq_one_letter_code
_entity_poly.pdbx_strand_id
1 'polypeptide(L)'
;PADAIFVEAASNTPDEQYSAGERYGRVYQINYLRCIFCGMCIEACPTRALTMTNDFELAKYTRADDIYQKEDLLVPLADGMLAAPHPMVEGKNDIDYYRGEVTGPTAAQVDWVASRRPDDPSLETVRVVKETH
;
A
#
# COMPACT_ATOMS: atom_id res chain seq x y z
N PRO A 1 18.49 11.02 -4.16
CA PRO A 1 19.62 12.00 -4.07
C PRO A 1 19.23 13.41 -3.60
N ALA A 2 17.98 13.87 -3.79
CA ALA A 2 17.58 15.26 -3.55
C ALA A 2 16.93 15.52 -2.17
N ASP A 3 16.97 14.54 -1.26
CA ASP A 3 16.34 14.62 0.07
C ASP A 3 14.88 15.14 0.00
N ALA A 4 14.08 14.44 -0.81
CA ALA A 4 12.72 14.83 -1.17
C ALA A 4 11.64 13.93 -0.54
N ILE A 5 12.03 12.88 0.19
CA ILE A 5 11.10 11.89 0.75
C ILE A 5 11.20 11.91 2.27
N PHE A 6 10.07 12.12 2.94
CA PHE A 6 9.94 11.97 4.38
C PHE A 6 9.09 10.73 4.70
N VAL A 7 9.58 9.88 5.60
CA VAL A 7 8.88 8.66 6.01
C VAL A 7 8.89 8.56 7.52
N GLU A 8 7.71 8.35 8.10
CA GLU A 8 7.56 7.95 9.49
C GLU A 8 6.90 6.58 9.54
N ALA A 9 7.59 5.61 10.14
CA ALA A 9 7.10 4.24 10.27
C ALA A 9 6.23 4.07 11.52
N ALA A 10 5.30 3.12 11.47
CA ALA A 10 4.61 2.59 12.63
C ALA A 10 4.59 1.05 12.58
N SER A 11 4.33 0.43 13.73
CA SER A 11 4.19 -1.02 13.86
C SER A 11 2.81 -1.49 13.39
N ASN A 12 2.76 -2.60 12.66
CA ASN A 12 1.50 -3.30 12.44
C ASN A 12 1.06 -4.01 13.75
N THR A 13 -0.25 -4.15 13.92
CA THR A 13 -0.85 -4.98 14.98
C THR A 13 -1.74 -6.04 14.33
N PRO A 14 -2.12 -7.12 15.06
CA PRO A 14 -3.01 -8.14 14.52
C PRO A 14 -4.36 -7.61 13.99
N ASP A 15 -4.83 -6.50 14.55
CA ASP A 15 -6.06 -5.82 14.17
C ASP A 15 -5.87 -4.65 13.19
N GLU A 16 -4.64 -4.14 13.04
CA GLU A 16 -4.29 -3.03 12.15
C GLU A 16 -3.07 -3.37 11.27
N GLN A 17 -3.22 -4.41 10.45
CA GLN A 17 -2.16 -4.87 9.55
C GLN A 17 -2.29 -4.21 8.17
N TYR A 18 -1.33 -3.36 7.81
CA TYR A 18 -1.34 -2.56 6.57
C TYR A 18 -0.34 -3.02 5.48
N SER A 19 0.65 -3.83 5.84
CA SER A 19 1.71 -4.31 4.95
C SER A 19 2.06 -5.76 5.29
N ALA A 20 2.82 -6.47 4.45
CA ALA A 20 3.40 -7.75 4.84
C ALA A 20 4.62 -7.51 5.76
N GLY A 21 4.54 -7.85 7.05
CA GLY A 21 5.63 -7.68 8.01
C GLY A 21 5.26 -6.86 9.25
N GLU A 22 6.25 -6.52 10.07
CA GLU A 22 6.03 -5.87 11.38
C GLU A 22 5.80 -4.35 11.32
N ARG A 23 6.06 -3.69 10.18
CA ARG A 23 6.00 -2.22 10.05
C ARG A 23 5.39 -1.76 8.74
N TYR A 24 4.82 -0.56 8.76
CA TYR A 24 4.30 0.14 7.58
C TYR A 24 4.71 1.63 7.59
N GLY A 25 4.69 2.25 6.42
CA GLY A 25 4.85 3.71 6.29
C GLY A 25 3.58 4.41 6.74
N ARG A 26 3.56 4.95 7.96
CA ARG A 26 2.41 5.66 8.53
C ARG A 26 2.28 7.05 7.91
N VAL A 27 3.40 7.77 7.81
CA VAL A 27 3.51 8.99 7.03
C VAL A 27 4.44 8.71 5.87
N TYR A 28 4.00 9.08 4.68
CA TYR A 28 4.81 9.01 3.47
C TYR A 28 4.60 10.29 2.69
N GLN A 29 5.63 11.11 2.59
CA GLN A 29 5.55 12.39 1.89
C GLN A 29 6.64 12.49 0.83
N ILE A 30 6.29 13.04 -0.32
CA ILE A 30 7.24 13.37 -1.38
C ILE A 30 7.08 14.84 -1.75
N ASN A 31 8.16 15.61 -1.64
CA ASN A 31 8.20 16.99 -2.08
C ASN A 31 8.56 17.05 -3.58
N TYR A 32 7.58 17.35 -4.43
CA TYR A 32 7.74 17.37 -5.88
C TYR A 32 8.55 18.58 -6.38
N LEU A 33 8.68 19.65 -5.59
CA LEU A 33 9.61 20.76 -5.88
C LEU A 33 11.07 20.41 -5.64
N ARG A 34 11.36 19.37 -4.85
CA ARG A 34 12.71 18.84 -4.62
C ARG A 34 12.99 17.58 -5.43
N CYS A 35 11.97 16.80 -5.77
CA CYS A 35 12.13 15.59 -6.56
C CYS A 35 12.75 15.94 -7.92
N ILE A 36 13.82 15.21 -8.28
CA ILE A 36 14.47 15.33 -9.60
C ILE A 36 14.10 14.19 -10.54
N PHE A 37 13.05 13.42 -10.20
CA PHE A 37 12.51 12.32 -11.01
C PHE A 37 13.54 11.28 -11.48
N CYS A 38 14.59 11.04 -10.68
CA CYS A 38 15.70 10.16 -11.05
C CYS A 38 15.44 8.65 -10.96
N GLY A 39 14.31 8.20 -10.41
CA GLY A 39 13.98 6.77 -10.28
C GLY A 39 14.69 5.98 -9.17
N MET A 40 15.72 6.54 -8.49
CA MET A 40 16.47 5.81 -7.45
C MET A 40 15.60 5.25 -6.30
N CYS A 41 14.52 5.93 -5.93
CA CYS A 41 13.62 5.46 -4.88
C CYS A 41 12.90 4.16 -5.25
N ILE A 42 12.66 3.93 -6.54
CA ILE A 42 12.00 2.72 -7.05
C ILE A 42 13.02 1.59 -7.12
N GLU A 43 14.20 1.87 -7.66
CA GLU A 43 15.29 0.89 -7.74
C GLU A 43 15.71 0.39 -6.35
N ALA A 44 15.72 1.29 -5.36
CA ALA A 44 16.08 0.95 -4.00
C ALA A 44 14.95 0.27 -3.20
N CYS A 45 13.70 0.31 -3.67
CA CYS A 45 12.56 -0.19 -2.90
C CYS A 45 12.48 -1.73 -2.99
N PRO A 46 12.76 -2.47 -1.90
CA PRO A 46 12.78 -3.93 -1.94
C PRO A 46 11.37 -4.53 -2.10
N THR A 47 10.35 -3.82 -1.64
CA THR A 47 8.95 -4.24 -1.69
C THR A 47 8.21 -3.73 -2.92
N ARG A 48 8.89 -2.95 -3.78
CA ARG A 48 8.31 -2.32 -4.97
C ARG A 48 7.05 -1.48 -4.67
N ALA A 49 7.01 -0.83 -3.52
CA ALA A 49 5.88 0.00 -3.09
C ALA A 49 5.74 1.31 -3.87
N LEU A 50 6.84 1.83 -4.43
CA LEU A 50 6.82 3.00 -5.32
C LEU A 50 6.99 2.57 -6.78
N THR A 51 6.30 3.27 -7.67
CA THR A 51 6.48 3.19 -9.12
C THR A 51 6.38 4.59 -9.75
N MET A 52 6.95 4.78 -10.93
CA MET A 52 6.74 6.00 -11.71
C MET A 52 5.44 5.88 -12.50
N THR A 53 4.64 6.94 -12.51
CA THR A 53 3.57 7.11 -13.52
C THR A 53 4.11 7.92 -14.69
N ASN A 54 3.27 8.12 -15.71
CA ASN A 54 3.57 8.99 -16.84
C ASN A 54 2.87 10.36 -16.73
N ASP A 55 2.38 10.72 -15.54
CA ASP A 55 1.67 11.98 -15.34
C ASP A 55 2.67 13.14 -15.31
N PHE A 56 2.41 14.16 -16.10
CA PHE A 56 3.29 15.33 -16.23
C PHE A 56 2.59 16.67 -15.94
N GLU A 57 1.26 16.69 -15.89
CA GLU A 57 0.45 17.88 -15.60
C GLU A 57 0.33 18.13 -14.09
N LEU A 58 1.47 18.24 -13.41
CA LEU A 58 1.56 18.24 -11.95
C LEU A 58 1.55 19.64 -11.32
N ALA A 59 1.43 20.70 -12.13
CA ALA A 59 1.54 22.08 -11.66
C ALA A 59 0.48 22.43 -10.61
N LYS A 60 0.92 23.03 -9.49
CA LYS A 60 0.07 23.53 -8.41
C LYS A 60 0.29 25.03 -8.18
N TYR A 61 -0.58 25.63 -7.38
CA TYR A 61 -0.55 27.07 -7.11
C TYR A 61 0.30 27.45 -5.90
N THR A 62 0.47 26.55 -4.94
CA THR A 62 1.26 26.81 -3.73
C THR A 62 2.31 25.73 -3.51
N ARG A 63 3.40 26.11 -2.83
CA ARG A 63 4.48 25.17 -2.48
C ARG A 63 4.03 24.04 -1.57
N ALA A 64 2.98 24.27 -0.77
CA ALA A 64 2.44 23.26 0.14
C ALA A 64 1.73 22.15 -0.65
N ASP A 65 1.06 22.51 -1.75
CA ASP A 65 0.34 21.57 -2.61
C ASP A 65 1.28 20.62 -3.38
N ASP A 66 2.57 20.96 -3.49
CA ASP A 66 3.60 20.10 -4.09
C ASP A 66 4.22 19.11 -3.07
N ILE A 67 3.73 19.07 -1.82
CA ILE A 67 4.10 18.05 -0.83
C ILE A 67 3.00 16.98 -0.83
N TYR A 68 3.19 15.98 -1.67
CA TYR A 68 2.26 14.87 -1.82
C TYR A 68 2.27 14.03 -0.55
N GLN A 69 1.09 13.82 0.02
CA GLN A 69 0.87 12.93 1.16
C GLN A 69 0.68 11.49 0.69
N LYS A 70 0.63 10.56 1.63
CA LYS A 70 0.48 9.13 1.33
C LYS A 70 -0.78 8.89 0.49
N GLU A 71 -1.87 9.55 0.85
CA GLU A 71 -3.17 9.42 0.22
C GLU A 71 -3.16 9.92 -1.25
N ASP A 72 -2.34 10.93 -1.55
CA ASP A 72 -2.17 11.44 -2.92
C ASP A 72 -1.34 10.49 -3.82
N LEU A 73 -0.58 9.59 -3.20
CA LEU A 73 0.34 8.66 -3.87
C LEU A 73 -0.24 7.26 -4.05
N LEU A 74 -1.33 6.93 -3.34
CA LEU A 74 -1.95 5.61 -3.40
C LEU A 74 -2.65 5.41 -4.74
N VAL A 75 -2.41 4.25 -5.35
CA VAL A 75 -3.21 3.77 -6.48
C VAL A 75 -4.56 3.28 -5.96
N PRO A 76 -5.66 3.47 -6.71
CA PRO A 76 -6.93 2.83 -6.39
C PRO A 76 -6.79 1.31 -6.32
N LEU A 77 -7.59 0.68 -5.46
CA LEU A 77 -7.69 -0.77 -5.43
C LEU A 77 -8.22 -1.28 -6.78
N ALA A 78 -7.55 -2.28 -7.33
CA ALA A 78 -8.03 -2.95 -8.54
C ALA A 78 -9.18 -3.91 -8.21
N ASP A 79 -10.01 -4.20 -9.21
CA ASP A 79 -11.09 -5.19 -9.08
C ASP A 79 -10.58 -6.53 -8.54
N GLY A 80 -11.22 -7.02 -7.49
CA GLY A 80 -10.86 -8.26 -6.83
C GLY A 80 -9.91 -8.12 -5.63
N MET A 81 -9.35 -6.94 -5.38
CA MET A 81 -8.54 -6.66 -4.20
C MET A 81 -9.39 -6.38 -2.96
N LEU A 82 -8.81 -6.58 -1.77
CA LEU A 82 -9.42 -6.25 -0.47
C LEU A 82 -8.66 -5.09 0.18
N ALA A 83 -9.37 -4.12 0.74
CA ALA A 83 -8.75 -2.97 1.40
C ALA A 83 -8.11 -3.38 2.74
N ALA A 84 -6.86 -2.95 2.94
CA ALA A 84 -6.23 -2.96 4.26
C ALA A 84 -6.90 -1.91 5.19
N PRO A 85 -6.89 -2.09 6.51
CA PRO A 85 -6.23 -3.18 7.22
C PRO A 85 -7.05 -4.47 7.23
N HIS A 86 -6.36 -5.61 7.19
CA HIS A 86 -6.90 -6.95 7.46
C HIS A 86 -5.74 -7.88 7.88
N PRO A 87 -5.97 -8.95 8.65
CA PRO A 87 -4.91 -9.86 9.09
C PRO A 87 -4.13 -10.47 7.92
N MET A 88 -2.94 -10.97 8.23
CA MET A 88 -2.23 -11.86 7.30
C MET A 88 -3.02 -13.15 7.07
N VAL A 89 -2.69 -13.86 5.98
CA VAL A 89 -3.27 -15.17 5.68
C VAL A 89 -2.81 -16.14 6.75
N GLU A 90 -3.72 -16.97 7.23
CA GLU A 90 -3.43 -17.94 8.29
C GLU A 90 -2.28 -18.86 7.89
N GLY A 91 -1.33 -19.07 8.81
CA GLY A 91 -0.15 -19.90 8.59
C GLY A 91 0.92 -19.31 7.67
N LYS A 92 0.72 -18.11 7.11
CA LYS A 92 1.71 -17.40 6.28
C LYS A 92 2.51 -16.37 7.08
N ASN A 93 3.74 -16.15 6.67
CA ASN A 93 4.64 -15.12 7.17
C ASN A 93 4.92 -14.05 6.09
N ASP A 94 5.71 -13.04 6.43
CA ASP A 94 6.05 -11.93 5.53
C ASP A 94 6.84 -12.37 4.30
N ILE A 95 7.76 -13.33 4.45
CA ILE A 95 8.53 -13.90 3.33
C ILE A 95 7.61 -14.53 2.29
N ASP A 96 6.55 -15.23 2.70
CA ASP A 96 5.61 -15.87 1.78
C ASP A 96 4.88 -14.84 0.89
N TYR A 97 4.55 -13.68 1.46
CA TYR A 97 4.00 -12.54 0.71
C TYR A 97 5.03 -11.97 -0.27
N TYR A 98 6.27 -11.76 0.18
CA TYR A 98 7.33 -11.21 -0.66
C TYR A 98 7.78 -12.16 -1.77
N ARG A 99 7.55 -13.47 -1.63
CA ARG A 99 7.73 -14.48 -2.69
C ARG A 99 6.54 -14.59 -3.64
N GLY A 100 5.41 -13.95 -3.33
CA GLY A 100 4.19 -14.01 -4.14
C GLY A 100 3.41 -15.30 -3.98
N GLU A 101 3.59 -16.03 -2.87
CA GLU A 101 2.80 -17.24 -2.58
C GLU A 101 1.36 -16.90 -2.17
N VAL A 102 1.14 -15.70 -1.63
CA VAL A 102 -0.20 -15.15 -1.40
C VAL A 102 -0.62 -14.35 -2.62
N THR A 103 -1.58 -14.89 -3.38
CA THR A 103 -1.99 -14.36 -4.68
C THR A 103 -3.26 -13.51 -4.64
N GLY A 104 -3.92 -13.42 -3.49
CA GLY A 104 -5.13 -12.64 -3.30
C GLY A 104 -5.74 -12.82 -1.91
N PRO A 105 -6.87 -12.14 -1.63
CA PRO A 105 -7.56 -12.23 -0.36
C PRO A 105 -8.24 -13.58 -0.16
N THR A 106 -8.24 -14.09 1.08
CA THR A 106 -8.94 -15.32 1.47
C THR A 106 -10.35 -15.02 1.99
N ALA A 107 -11.21 -16.04 2.06
CA ALA A 107 -12.54 -15.91 2.65
C ALA A 107 -12.47 -15.40 4.09
N ALA A 108 -11.53 -15.92 4.89
CA ALA A 108 -11.33 -15.50 6.27
C ALA A 108 -10.97 -14.00 6.39
N GLN A 109 -10.16 -13.47 5.48
CA GLN A 109 -9.83 -12.04 5.46
C GLN A 109 -11.04 -11.19 5.06
N VAL A 110 -11.81 -11.62 4.06
CA VAL A 110 -13.04 -10.94 3.64
C VAL A 110 -14.06 -10.92 4.77
N ASP A 111 -14.30 -12.05 5.43
CA ASP A 111 -15.20 -12.16 6.58
C ASP A 111 -14.74 -11.26 7.74
N TRP A 112 -13.42 -11.21 7.98
CA TRP A 112 -12.85 -10.31 8.98
C TRP A 112 -13.14 -8.84 8.67
N VAL A 113 -12.99 -8.41 7.41
CA VAL A 113 -13.27 -7.04 6.99
C VAL A 113 -14.77 -6.76 7.10
N ALA A 114 -15.62 -7.62 6.56
CA ALA A 114 -17.08 -7.46 6.60
C ALA A 114 -17.62 -7.38 8.04
N SER A 115 -17.04 -8.11 8.99
CA SER A 115 -17.46 -8.06 10.40
C SER A 115 -17.13 -6.73 11.10
N ARG A 116 -16.13 -5.98 10.63
CA ARG A 116 -15.63 -4.74 11.26
C ARG A 116 -15.98 -3.48 10.47
N ARG A 117 -16.00 -3.60 9.15
CA ARG A 117 -16.25 -2.55 8.17
C ARG A 117 -17.24 -3.10 7.13
N PRO A 118 -18.53 -3.27 7.50
CA PRO A 118 -19.52 -3.85 6.59
C PRO A 118 -19.77 -2.99 5.34
N ASP A 119 -19.52 -1.69 5.43
CA ASP A 119 -19.67 -0.73 4.32
C ASP A 119 -18.35 -0.47 3.55
N ASP A 120 -17.33 -1.32 3.73
CA ASP A 120 -16.05 -1.17 3.01
C ASP A 120 -16.26 -1.40 1.50
N PRO A 121 -15.95 -0.41 0.63
CA PRO A 121 -16.23 -0.52 -0.80
C PRO A 121 -15.54 -1.70 -1.49
N SER A 122 -14.41 -2.17 -0.94
CA SER A 122 -13.71 -3.32 -1.52
C SER A 122 -14.51 -4.62 -1.43
N LEU A 123 -15.46 -4.73 -0.50
CA LEU A 123 -16.33 -5.91 -0.34
C LEU A 123 -17.26 -6.13 -1.54
N GLU A 124 -17.56 -5.09 -2.33
CA GLU A 124 -18.43 -5.20 -3.50
C GLU A 124 -17.75 -5.92 -4.67
N THR A 125 -16.43 -5.78 -4.78
CA THR A 125 -15.66 -6.23 -5.95
C THR A 125 -14.62 -7.31 -5.62
N VAL A 126 -14.35 -7.57 -4.33
CA VAL A 126 -13.34 -8.53 -3.88
C VAL A 126 -13.56 -9.93 -4.47
N ARG A 127 -12.48 -10.60 -4.85
CA ARG A 127 -12.49 -11.97 -5.39
C ARG A 127 -11.60 -12.86 -4.54
N VAL A 128 -12.23 -13.77 -3.81
CA VAL A 128 -11.52 -14.72 -2.95
C VAL A 128 -10.72 -15.71 -3.81
N VAL A 129 -9.44 -15.86 -3.50
CA VAL A 129 -8.62 -16.94 -4.08
C VAL A 129 -8.79 -18.21 -3.25
N LYS A 130 -8.91 -19.36 -3.92
CA LYS A 130 -8.87 -20.67 -3.24
C LYS A 130 -7.43 -20.98 -2.86
N GLU A 131 -7.21 -21.37 -1.62
CA GLU A 131 -5.91 -21.82 -1.15
C GLU A 131 -5.44 -23.02 -1.99
N THR A 132 -4.32 -22.86 -2.69
CA THR A 132 -3.57 -23.99 -3.21
C THR A 132 -2.77 -24.56 -2.05
N HIS A 133 -3.23 -25.69 -1.51
CA HIS A 133 -2.47 -26.50 -0.56
C HIS A 133 -1.17 -27.03 -1.18
#